data_AF-A0A554FV36-F1
#
_entry.id   AF-A0A554FV36-F1
#
_cell.length_a   1.000
_cell.length_b   1.000
_cell.length_c   1.000
_cell.angle_alpha   90.00
_cell.angle_beta   90.00
_cell.angle_gamma   90.00
#
_symmetry.space_group_name_H-M   'P 1'
#
loop_
_entity.id
_entity.type
_entity.pdbx_description
1 polymer ?
#
loop_
_entity_poly.entity_id
_entity_poly.type
_entity_poly.pdbx_seq_one_letter_code
_entity_poly.pdbx_strand_id
1 'polypeptide(L)'
;MSSSRRDFFKKVLGTGAVVAGLPACAPDIDPAPVLDVPMPGEDGIVALVVQRYPDLSRTGGAVTLRFPGGSGQENLLVVHPSADTYAVLSATCTHVGCPMGFDGTEAVCPCHLSRFATDGKVTHPPATVPLKTYVATYNAGTQVLSISLKAGDETFPAVVNGKLTLTFAQFPDLQNAGGMVSGKPTGYGKTVFIFKLADGTYSAVDSICPHQQCEVGFEASLDELLCPCHASTFTKTGTVTQGPATSDLKTFTVAPGASEVVVTIP
;
A
#
# COMPACT_ATOMS: atom_id res chain seq x y z
N MET A 1 39.77 21.93 -52.72
CA MET A 1 38.78 20.88 -52.40
C MET A 1 38.99 20.54 -50.93
N SER A 2 38.05 20.58 -49.99
CA SER A 2 36.60 20.64 -50.02
C SER A 2 36.12 21.35 -48.74
N SER A 3 34.98 22.01 -48.86
CA SER A 3 34.40 22.98 -47.94
C SER A 3 33.64 22.34 -46.77
N SER A 4 33.58 23.10 -45.67
CA SER A 4 32.74 22.94 -44.47
C SER A 4 31.24 22.77 -44.78
N ARG A 5 30.54 21.95 -43.99
CA ARG A 5 29.06 21.82 -43.96
C ARG A 5 28.40 22.61 -42.82
N ARG A 6 29.09 23.58 -42.22
CA ARG A 6 28.55 24.42 -41.13
C ARG A 6 28.09 25.82 -41.54
N ASP A 7 28.12 26.17 -42.83
CA ASP A 7 27.91 27.57 -43.23
C ASP A 7 27.03 27.74 -44.49
N PHE A 8 25.88 27.07 -44.53
CA PHE A 8 24.89 27.34 -45.58
C PHE A 8 23.49 27.07 -45.06
N PHE A 9 22.84 28.11 -44.52
CA PHE A 9 21.41 28.43 -44.69
C PHE A 9 21.02 29.63 -43.80
N LYS A 10 21.70 30.76 -44.02
CA LYS A 10 21.11 32.08 -43.77
C LYS A 10 20.54 32.60 -45.10
N LYS A 11 19.28 33.05 -45.05
CA LYS A 11 18.50 33.77 -46.07
C LYS A 11 17.86 32.94 -47.20
N VAL A 12 16.61 32.54 -46.97
CA VAL A 12 15.54 32.67 -47.98
C VAL A 12 14.32 33.29 -47.29
N LEU A 13 13.92 34.46 -47.76
CA LEU A 13 12.63 35.10 -47.48
C LEU A 13 11.57 34.38 -48.33
N GLY A 14 10.62 33.72 -47.66
CA GLY A 14 9.47 33.10 -48.31
C GLY A 14 8.29 33.12 -47.34
N THR A 15 7.26 33.87 -47.69
CA THR A 15 5.96 33.92 -47.01
C THR A 15 5.29 32.55 -47.07
N GLY A 16 5.59 31.71 -46.09
CA GLY A 16 4.83 30.50 -45.79
C GLY A 16 4.48 30.55 -44.31
N ALA A 17 3.18 30.56 -44.00
CA ALA A 17 2.69 30.37 -42.65
C ALA A 17 3.09 28.96 -42.18
N VAL A 18 4.28 28.84 -41.61
CA VAL A 18 4.67 27.68 -40.84
C VAL A 18 3.93 27.82 -39.52
N VAL A 19 2.85 27.06 -39.36
CA VAL A 19 2.30 26.81 -38.03
C VAL A 19 3.40 26.04 -37.30
N ALA A 20 4.20 26.77 -36.53
CA ALA A 20 5.15 26.20 -35.61
C ALA A 20 4.33 25.46 -34.56
N GLY A 21 4.06 24.18 -34.81
CA GLY A 21 3.69 23.26 -33.75
C GLY A 21 4.85 23.28 -32.77
N LEU A 22 4.63 23.89 -31.61
CA LEU A 22 5.55 23.76 -30.48
C LEU A 22 5.78 22.26 -30.30
N PRO A 23 7.02 21.77 -30.22
CA PRO A 23 7.24 20.42 -29.74
C PRO A 23 6.57 20.40 -28.36
N ALA A 24 5.50 19.62 -28.22
CA ALA A 24 4.93 19.35 -26.92
C ALA A 24 6.08 18.74 -26.11
N CYS A 25 6.69 19.54 -25.24
CA CYS A 25 7.68 19.06 -24.31
C CYS A 25 7.01 17.90 -23.59
N ALA A 26 7.54 16.69 -23.77
CA ALA A 26 7.12 15.58 -22.92
C ALA A 26 7.23 16.10 -21.49
N PRO A 27 6.18 15.96 -20.66
CA PRO A 27 6.26 16.41 -19.28
C PRO A 27 7.50 15.77 -18.66
N ASP A 28 8.33 16.59 -18.03
CA ASP A 28 9.55 16.17 -17.36
C ASP A 28 9.11 15.39 -16.11
N ILE A 29 8.83 14.11 -16.30
CA ILE A 29 8.39 13.21 -15.25
C ILE A 29 9.64 12.50 -14.77
N ASP A 30 10.23 12.99 -13.69
CA ASP A 30 11.27 12.27 -12.98
C ASP A 30 10.67 11.14 -12.13
N PRO A 31 11.44 10.07 -11.85
CA PRO A 31 11.09 9.12 -10.79
C PRO A 31 10.81 9.85 -9.47
N ALA A 32 9.84 9.35 -8.71
CA ALA A 32 9.49 9.98 -7.44
C ALA A 32 10.69 9.93 -6.45
N PRO A 33 10.90 10.98 -5.63
CA PRO A 33 11.97 11.02 -4.64
C PRO A 33 11.98 9.78 -3.75
N VAL A 34 13.16 9.20 -3.53
CA VAL A 34 13.31 7.95 -2.77
C VAL A 34 13.47 8.27 -1.28
N LEU A 35 12.66 7.60 -0.46
CA LEU A 35 12.74 7.58 0.98
C LEU A 35 13.08 6.16 1.44
N ASP A 36 14.19 6.01 2.14
CA ASP A 36 14.49 4.77 2.85
C ASP A 36 13.62 4.67 4.10
N VAL A 37 12.87 3.58 4.19
CA VAL A 37 12.07 3.24 5.36
C VAL A 37 12.52 1.90 5.91
N PRO A 38 12.57 1.72 7.24
CA PRO A 38 12.82 0.41 7.82
C PRO A 38 11.70 -0.56 7.42
N MET A 39 11.99 -1.86 7.40
CA MET A 39 10.92 -2.85 7.31
C MET A 39 10.00 -2.67 8.53
N PRO A 40 8.67 -2.68 8.32
CA PRO A 40 7.75 -2.67 9.44
C PRO A 40 7.89 -3.97 10.21
N GLY A 41 7.33 -3.99 11.41
CA GLY A 41 7.25 -5.20 12.21
C GLY A 41 6.44 -6.30 11.51
N GLU A 42 6.30 -7.42 12.19
CA GLU A 42 5.38 -8.51 11.83
C GLU A 42 3.93 -8.08 11.54
N ASP A 43 3.47 -6.89 11.92
CA ASP A 43 2.16 -6.36 11.52
C ASP A 43 2.09 -5.98 10.04
N GLY A 44 3.26 -5.70 9.45
CA GLY A 44 3.41 -5.32 8.06
C GLY A 44 2.93 -3.90 7.76
N ILE A 45 2.80 -3.03 8.77
CA ILE A 45 2.29 -1.67 8.56
C ILE A 45 3.42 -0.65 8.53
N VAL A 46 3.52 0.09 7.42
CA VAL A 46 4.36 1.28 7.32
C VAL A 46 3.51 2.50 7.66
N ALA A 47 3.84 3.20 8.75
CA ALA A 47 3.17 4.43 9.15
C ALA A 47 4.02 5.66 8.81
N LEU A 48 3.45 6.58 8.03
CA LEU A 48 4.09 7.84 7.64
C LEU A 48 3.31 9.02 8.22
N VAL A 49 3.97 9.86 8.99
CA VAL A 49 3.41 11.18 9.36
C VAL A 49 3.59 12.11 8.18
N VAL A 50 2.52 12.34 7.41
CA VAL A 50 2.56 13.01 6.10
C VAL A 50 3.26 14.37 6.14
N GLN A 51 3.04 15.16 7.20
CA GLN A 51 3.65 16.49 7.35
C GLN A 51 5.19 16.48 7.37
N ARG A 52 5.82 15.33 7.66
CA ARG A 52 7.28 15.20 7.62
C ARG A 52 7.82 15.03 6.20
N TYR A 53 6.95 14.84 5.23
CA TYR A 53 7.28 14.60 3.83
C TYR A 53 6.60 15.67 2.97
N PRO A 54 7.33 16.75 2.60
CA PRO A 54 6.76 17.86 1.83
C PRO A 54 6.07 17.41 0.55
N ASP A 55 6.60 16.39 -0.13
CA ASP A 55 6.03 15.83 -1.35
C ASP A 55 4.69 15.11 -1.12
N LEU A 56 4.49 14.47 0.03
CA LEU A 56 3.19 13.88 0.36
C LEU A 56 2.21 14.88 0.98
N SER A 57 2.69 16.02 1.46
CA SER A 57 1.83 17.07 2.03
C SER A 57 1.12 17.92 0.95
N ARG A 58 1.63 17.90 -0.29
CA ARG A 58 1.04 18.59 -1.44
C ARG A 58 0.26 17.63 -2.33
N THR A 59 -0.95 18.01 -2.72
CA THR A 59 -1.68 17.31 -3.78
C THR A 59 -0.85 17.31 -5.07
N GLY A 60 -0.90 16.19 -5.78
CA GLY A 60 -0.09 15.93 -6.96
C GLY A 60 1.34 15.47 -6.67
N GLY A 61 1.73 15.32 -5.40
CA GLY A 61 3.06 14.85 -5.03
C GLY A 61 3.13 13.34 -4.81
N ALA A 62 4.36 12.82 -4.77
CA ALA A 62 4.63 11.40 -4.60
C ALA A 62 6.02 11.17 -3.98
N VAL A 63 6.21 10.00 -3.37
CA VAL A 63 7.51 9.48 -2.94
C VAL A 63 7.61 7.99 -3.25
N THR A 64 8.84 7.51 -3.44
CA THR A 64 9.14 6.08 -3.50
C THR A 64 9.64 5.62 -2.14
N LEU A 65 8.94 4.69 -1.48
CA LEU A 65 9.44 3.99 -0.30
C LEU A 65 10.35 2.86 -0.74
N ARG A 66 11.59 2.86 -0.25
CA ARG A 66 12.56 1.80 -0.43
C ARG A 66 12.84 1.10 0.89
N PHE A 67 12.94 -0.22 0.83
CA PHE A 67 13.19 -1.08 1.99
C PHE A 67 14.61 -1.66 1.89
N PRO A 68 15.64 -0.97 2.40
CA PRO A 68 17.02 -1.47 2.37
C PRO A 68 17.20 -2.72 3.24
N GLY A 69 18.25 -3.49 2.97
CA GLY A 69 18.64 -4.66 3.79
C GLY A 69 18.24 -6.03 3.25
N GLY A 70 17.81 -6.13 1.99
CA GLY A 70 17.57 -7.43 1.34
C GLY A 70 16.29 -8.14 1.79
N SER A 71 15.29 -7.39 2.25
CA SER A 71 14.00 -7.90 2.75
C SER A 71 13.16 -8.63 1.69
N GLY A 72 13.49 -8.50 0.40
CA GLY A 72 12.68 -9.02 -0.70
C GLY A 72 11.39 -8.21 -0.95
N GLN A 73 11.09 -7.22 -0.10
CA GLN A 73 9.98 -6.31 -0.28
C GLN A 73 10.28 -5.37 -1.46
N GLU A 74 9.33 -5.26 -2.39
CA GLU A 74 9.43 -4.30 -3.49
C GLU A 74 9.24 -2.86 -3.01
N ASN A 75 9.80 -1.92 -3.77
CA ASN A 75 9.63 -0.49 -3.52
C ASN A 75 8.19 -0.06 -3.82
N LEU A 76 7.67 0.87 -3.02
CA LEU A 76 6.31 1.37 -3.14
C LEU A 76 6.30 2.81 -3.64
N LEU A 77 5.45 3.10 -4.62
CA LEU A 77 5.15 4.46 -5.03
C LEU A 77 3.92 4.93 -4.25
N VAL A 78 4.11 5.90 -3.36
CA VAL A 78 3.02 6.56 -2.63
C VAL A 78 2.69 7.85 -3.36
N VAL A 79 1.43 8.03 -3.74
CA VAL A 79 0.95 9.20 -4.49
C VAL A 79 -0.19 9.90 -3.74
N HIS A 80 -0.26 11.23 -3.86
CA HIS A 80 -1.29 12.07 -3.24
C HIS A 80 -2.15 12.75 -4.34
N PRO A 81 -3.08 12.03 -4.99
CA PRO A 81 -3.83 12.56 -6.13
C PRO A 81 -4.83 13.67 -5.78
N SER A 82 -5.41 13.64 -4.58
CA SER A 82 -6.41 14.61 -4.14
C SER A 82 -6.44 14.71 -2.62
N ALA A 83 -7.08 15.75 -2.08
CA ALA A 83 -7.17 16.00 -0.64
C ALA A 83 -7.58 14.73 0.15
N ASP A 84 -6.84 14.47 1.23
CA ASP A 84 -6.98 13.34 2.16
C ASP A 84 -6.96 11.95 1.49
N THR A 85 -6.60 11.87 0.20
CA THR A 85 -6.62 10.65 -0.59
C THR A 85 -5.21 10.29 -1.00
N TYR A 86 -4.79 9.09 -0.65
CA TYR A 86 -3.49 8.53 -1.00
C TYR A 86 -3.68 7.20 -1.71
N ALA A 87 -2.83 6.91 -2.69
CA ALA A 87 -2.75 5.59 -3.28
C ALA A 87 -1.31 5.08 -3.20
N VAL A 88 -1.17 3.75 -3.09
CA VAL A 88 0.12 3.10 -2.96
C VAL A 88 0.22 1.98 -3.98
N LEU A 89 1.22 2.07 -4.85
CA LEU A 89 1.44 1.21 -6.00
C LEU A 89 2.82 0.57 -5.90
N SER A 90 3.08 -0.47 -6.70
CA SER A 90 4.46 -0.87 -6.99
C SER A 90 5.19 0.32 -7.64
N ALA A 91 6.39 0.63 -7.14
CA ALA A 91 7.27 1.61 -7.77
C ALA A 91 8.02 1.05 -9.00
N THR A 92 7.71 -0.18 -9.42
CA THR A 92 8.39 -0.88 -10.51
C THR A 92 7.44 -1.04 -11.69
N CYS A 93 7.78 -0.44 -12.82
CA CYS A 93 6.99 -0.56 -14.04
C CYS A 93 6.90 -2.02 -14.50
N THR A 94 5.69 -2.50 -14.75
CA THR A 94 5.41 -3.87 -15.22
C THR A 94 5.84 -4.16 -16.66
N HIS A 95 6.32 -3.15 -17.40
CA HIS A 95 6.90 -3.34 -18.73
C HIS A 95 8.32 -3.93 -18.65
N VAL A 96 9.28 -3.16 -18.11
CA VAL A 96 10.70 -3.54 -18.07
C VAL A 96 11.37 -3.24 -16.72
N GLY A 97 10.60 -2.89 -15.70
CA GLY A 97 11.13 -2.72 -14.34
C GLY A 97 11.73 -1.35 -14.01
N CYS A 98 11.45 -0.31 -14.79
CA CYS A 98 11.89 1.05 -14.47
C CYS A 98 11.22 1.61 -13.20
N PRO A 99 11.89 2.50 -12.45
CA PRO A 99 11.28 3.20 -11.34
C PRO A 99 10.16 4.14 -11.83
N MET A 100 9.10 4.23 -11.04
CA MET A 100 7.91 5.02 -11.38
C MET A 100 7.98 6.46 -10.81
N GLY A 101 7.35 7.39 -11.53
CA GLY A 101 7.05 8.75 -11.06
C GLY A 101 5.53 8.99 -11.01
N PHE A 102 5.15 10.22 -10.70
CA PHE A 102 3.75 10.67 -10.65
C PHE A 102 3.63 12.06 -11.28
N ASP A 103 2.72 12.25 -12.22
CA ASP A 103 2.53 13.53 -12.92
C ASP A 103 1.50 14.45 -12.23
N GLY A 104 1.03 14.04 -11.06
CA GLY A 104 -0.03 14.68 -10.30
C GLY A 104 -1.40 14.04 -10.49
N THR A 105 -1.57 13.22 -11.53
CA THR A 105 -2.83 12.52 -11.83
C THR A 105 -2.62 11.01 -11.97
N GLU A 106 -1.58 10.59 -12.69
CA GLU A 106 -1.29 9.18 -13.00
C GLU A 106 0.13 8.80 -12.58
N ALA A 107 0.34 7.53 -12.25
CA ALA A 107 1.67 6.97 -12.12
C ALA A 107 2.27 6.75 -13.50
N VAL A 108 3.47 7.28 -13.73
CA VAL A 108 4.08 7.29 -15.06
C VAL A 108 5.49 6.72 -15.02
N CYS A 109 5.78 5.84 -15.96
CA CYS A 109 7.12 5.29 -16.17
C CYS A 109 7.91 6.23 -17.09
N PRO A 110 8.98 6.87 -16.62
CA PRO A 110 9.71 7.86 -17.42
C PRO A 110 10.51 7.24 -18.58
N CYS A 111 10.79 5.93 -18.53
CA CYS A 111 11.60 5.25 -19.55
C CYS A 111 10.88 5.16 -20.91
N HIS A 112 9.60 4.78 -20.91
CA HIS A 112 8.83 4.50 -22.12
C HIS A 112 7.39 5.02 -22.03
N LEU A 113 7.11 5.86 -21.04
CA LEU A 113 5.85 6.58 -20.85
C LEU A 113 4.62 5.71 -20.60
N SER A 114 4.78 4.47 -20.14
CA SER A 114 3.64 3.69 -19.64
C SER A 114 2.95 4.44 -18.51
N ARG A 115 1.62 4.50 -18.56
CA ARG A 115 0.80 5.21 -17.57
C ARG A 115 -0.14 4.23 -16.89
N PHE A 116 -0.36 4.51 -15.62
CA PHE A 116 -1.24 3.75 -14.76
C PHE A 116 -2.10 4.70 -13.94
N ALA A 117 -3.39 4.40 -13.86
CA ALA A 117 -4.30 5.07 -12.94
C ALA A 117 -3.86 4.82 -11.48
N THR A 118 -4.40 5.61 -10.55
CA THR A 118 -4.09 5.48 -9.12
C THR A 118 -4.58 4.17 -8.49
N ASP A 119 -5.44 3.42 -9.19
CA ASP A 119 -5.84 2.05 -8.84
C ASP A 119 -4.95 0.96 -9.49
N GLY A 120 -3.85 1.37 -10.13
CA GLY A 120 -2.86 0.49 -10.75
C GLY A 120 -3.20 0.03 -12.17
N LYS A 121 -4.41 0.32 -12.69
CA LYS A 121 -4.79 -0.09 -14.05
C LYS A 121 -3.94 0.61 -15.11
N VAL A 122 -3.53 -0.13 -16.13
CA VAL A 122 -2.83 0.42 -17.29
C VAL A 122 -3.76 1.36 -18.05
N THR A 123 -3.32 2.60 -18.27
CA THR A 123 -4.03 3.61 -19.06
C THR A 123 -3.28 3.96 -20.34
N HIS A 124 -1.96 3.73 -20.37
CA HIS A 124 -1.16 3.91 -21.58
C HIS A 124 -0.09 2.80 -21.71
N PRO A 125 0.03 2.16 -22.89
CA PRO A 125 1.09 1.18 -23.18
C PRO A 125 2.48 1.84 -23.15
N PRO A 126 3.62 1.11 -23.21
CA PRO A 126 3.80 -0.31 -23.55
C PRO A 126 3.46 -1.36 -22.48
N ALA A 127 3.36 -1.00 -21.20
CA ALA A 127 2.92 -1.95 -20.19
C ALA A 127 1.53 -2.51 -20.53
N THR A 128 1.31 -3.79 -20.26
CA THR A 128 0.01 -4.47 -20.46
C THR A 128 -0.51 -5.12 -19.18
N VAL A 129 0.31 -5.16 -18.14
CA VAL A 129 -0.02 -5.72 -16.83
C VAL A 129 -0.22 -4.58 -15.83
N PRO A 130 -1.33 -4.53 -15.07
CA PRO A 130 -1.54 -3.53 -14.02
C PRO A 130 -0.45 -3.54 -12.95
N LEU A 131 -0.18 -2.38 -12.33
CA LEU A 131 0.66 -2.32 -11.14
C LEU A 131 -0.04 -3.00 -9.97
N LYS A 132 0.74 -3.69 -9.14
CA LYS A 132 0.26 -4.13 -7.83
C LYS A 132 -0.06 -2.90 -6.97
N THR A 133 -1.18 -2.96 -6.25
CA THR A 133 -1.61 -1.92 -5.31
C THR A 133 -1.47 -2.39 -3.88
N TYR A 134 -1.36 -1.43 -2.97
CA TYR A 134 -1.22 -1.64 -1.54
C TYR A 134 -2.28 -0.84 -0.81
N VAL A 135 -2.81 -1.44 0.24
CA VAL A 135 -3.88 -0.85 1.04
C VAL A 135 -3.26 0.26 1.86
N ALA A 136 -3.86 1.45 1.78
CA ALA A 136 -3.44 2.56 2.61
C ALA A 136 -4.64 3.27 3.20
N THR A 137 -4.50 3.75 4.44
CA THR A 137 -5.52 4.52 5.14
C THR A 137 -4.89 5.78 5.68
N TYR A 138 -5.50 6.93 5.38
CA TYR A 138 -5.07 8.23 5.88
C TYR A 138 -6.03 8.71 6.98
N ASN A 139 -5.47 9.10 8.11
CA ASN A 139 -6.22 9.75 9.19
C ASN A 139 -5.91 11.25 9.16
N ALA A 140 -6.87 12.07 8.74
CA ALA A 140 -6.69 13.53 8.66
C ALA A 140 -6.48 14.20 10.03
N GLY A 141 -7.01 13.61 11.11
CA GLY A 141 -6.86 14.14 12.47
C GLY A 141 -5.45 13.96 13.04
N THR A 142 -4.82 12.83 12.76
CA THR A 142 -3.42 12.54 13.19
C THR A 142 -2.39 12.79 12.09
N GLN A 143 -2.84 12.99 10.85
CA GLN A 143 -2.04 13.13 9.64
C GLN A 143 -1.12 11.93 9.37
N VAL A 144 -1.54 10.75 9.82
CA VAL A 144 -0.81 9.49 9.60
C VAL A 144 -1.39 8.75 8.41
N LEU A 145 -0.53 8.37 7.48
CA LEU A 145 -0.80 7.42 6.41
C LEU A 145 -0.26 6.05 6.82
N SER A 146 -1.16 5.08 7.00
CA SER A 146 -0.81 3.70 7.30
C SER A 146 -0.89 2.85 6.03
N ILE A 147 0.16 2.12 5.70
CA ILE A 147 0.28 1.32 4.48
C ILE A 147 0.49 -0.14 4.86
N SER A 148 -0.37 -1.04 4.41
CA SER A 148 -0.20 -2.48 4.63
C SER A 148 0.68 -3.08 3.54
N LEU A 149 1.86 -3.57 3.92
CA LEU A 149 2.75 -4.35 3.03
C LEU A 149 2.21 -5.76 2.77
N LYS A 150 1.34 -6.25 3.66
CA LYS A 150 0.55 -7.47 3.46
C LYS A 150 -0.62 -7.10 2.55
N ALA A 151 -0.42 -7.25 1.23
CA ALA A 151 -1.41 -6.94 0.21
C ALA A 151 -2.78 -7.62 0.48
N GLY A 152 -3.89 -6.95 0.15
CA GLY A 152 -5.16 -7.69 -0.03
C GLY A 152 -6.53 -7.02 0.11
N ASP A 153 -6.72 -5.72 0.38
CA ASP A 153 -8.06 -5.22 0.78
C ASP A 153 -9.07 -4.96 -0.37
N GLU A 154 -8.88 -5.54 -1.56
CA GLU A 154 -10.00 -5.81 -2.50
C GLU A 154 -10.24 -7.29 -2.77
N THR A 155 -9.34 -8.19 -2.31
CA THR A 155 -9.44 -9.64 -2.49
C THR A 155 -9.57 -10.40 -1.18
N PHE A 156 -9.64 -9.70 -0.04
CA PHE A 156 -9.89 -10.35 1.24
C PHE A 156 -11.28 -11.01 1.21
N PRO A 157 -11.39 -12.31 1.55
CA PRO A 157 -12.65 -13.03 1.38
C PRO A 157 -13.79 -12.36 2.15
N ALA A 158 -14.95 -12.28 1.50
CA ALA A 158 -16.15 -11.79 2.15
C ALA A 158 -16.65 -12.77 3.22
N VAL A 159 -17.41 -12.26 4.18
CA VAL A 159 -18.20 -13.09 5.08
C VAL A 159 -19.42 -13.58 4.33
N VAL A 160 -19.50 -14.90 4.11
CA VAL A 160 -20.64 -15.55 3.46
C VAL A 160 -21.29 -16.50 4.47
N ASN A 161 -22.58 -16.31 4.73
CA ASN A 161 -23.33 -17.09 5.73
C ASN A 161 -22.65 -17.13 7.12
N GLY A 162 -22.14 -15.97 7.57
CA GLY A 162 -21.46 -15.84 8.87
C GLY A 162 -20.07 -16.50 8.92
N LYS A 163 -19.48 -16.83 7.76
CA LYS A 163 -18.16 -17.47 7.68
C LYS A 163 -17.20 -16.68 6.81
N LEU A 164 -16.02 -16.42 7.36
CA LEU A 164 -14.84 -15.97 6.64
C LEU A 164 -13.95 -17.18 6.39
N THR A 165 -13.76 -17.55 5.12
CA THR A 165 -12.90 -18.69 4.75
C THR A 165 -11.58 -18.19 4.17
N LEU A 166 -10.47 -18.62 4.76
CA LEU A 166 -9.11 -18.25 4.38
C LEU A 166 -8.38 -19.51 3.90
N THR A 167 -8.20 -19.67 2.59
CA THR A 167 -7.48 -20.84 2.05
C THR A 167 -5.98 -20.68 2.23
N PHE A 168 -5.25 -21.78 2.50
CA PHE A 168 -3.79 -21.75 2.62
C PHE A 168 -3.08 -21.45 1.30
N ALA A 169 -3.74 -21.69 0.17
CA ALA A 169 -3.23 -21.27 -1.13
C ALA A 169 -3.19 -19.74 -1.26
N GLN A 170 -4.22 -19.05 -0.73
CA GLN A 170 -4.30 -17.59 -0.74
C GLN A 170 -3.53 -16.95 0.42
N PHE A 171 -3.52 -17.62 1.58
CA PHE A 171 -2.92 -17.13 2.83
C PHE A 171 -1.95 -18.17 3.41
N PRO A 172 -0.78 -18.39 2.77
CA PRO A 172 0.14 -19.45 3.16
C PRO A 172 0.74 -19.25 4.56
N ASP A 173 0.83 -18.01 5.05
CA ASP A 173 1.37 -17.69 6.37
C ASP A 173 0.62 -18.37 7.52
N LEU A 174 -0.68 -18.65 7.34
CA LEU A 174 -1.49 -19.35 8.34
C LEU A 174 -1.05 -20.81 8.58
N GLN A 175 -0.22 -21.38 7.71
CA GLN A 175 0.36 -22.71 7.92
C GLN A 175 1.54 -22.70 8.90
N ASN A 176 2.19 -21.55 9.08
CA ASN A 176 3.42 -21.44 9.85
C ASN A 176 3.11 -21.01 11.29
N ALA A 177 3.70 -21.68 12.29
CA ALA A 177 3.59 -21.24 13.68
C ALA A 177 4.15 -19.81 13.83
N GLY A 178 3.36 -18.92 14.44
CA GLY A 178 3.65 -17.49 14.52
C GLY A 178 3.11 -16.66 13.34
N GLY A 179 2.61 -17.30 12.29
CA GLY A 179 2.04 -16.60 11.14
C GLY A 179 0.78 -15.83 11.48
N MET A 180 0.52 -14.74 10.76
CA MET A 180 -0.73 -13.99 10.88
C MET A 180 -1.21 -13.49 9.53
N VAL A 181 -2.51 -13.29 9.42
CA VAL A 181 -3.13 -12.49 8.38
C VAL A 181 -4.10 -11.50 9.01
N SER A 182 -4.28 -10.35 8.38
CA SER A 182 -5.32 -9.40 8.73
C SER A 182 -5.95 -8.81 7.48
N GLY A 183 -7.23 -8.46 7.56
CA GLY A 183 -7.95 -7.81 6.47
C GLY A 183 -9.38 -7.46 6.86
N LYS A 184 -10.08 -6.71 6.01
CA LYS A 184 -11.42 -6.19 6.27
C LYS A 184 -12.45 -6.93 5.41
N PRO A 185 -13.01 -8.06 5.87
CA PRO A 185 -13.93 -8.83 5.06
C PRO A 185 -15.23 -8.05 4.78
N THR A 186 -15.62 -8.01 3.50
CA THR A 186 -16.94 -7.50 3.09
C THR A 186 -18.02 -8.29 3.82
N GLY A 187 -19.05 -7.63 4.35
CA GLY A 187 -20.09 -8.24 5.17
C GLY A 187 -19.85 -8.13 6.69
N TYR A 188 -18.60 -7.97 7.14
CA TYR A 188 -18.30 -7.58 8.54
C TYR A 188 -17.96 -6.10 8.67
N GLY A 189 -17.17 -5.57 7.73
CA GLY A 189 -16.87 -4.14 7.64
C GLY A 189 -15.85 -3.61 8.66
N LYS A 190 -15.14 -4.48 9.37
CA LYS A 190 -14.02 -4.16 10.28
C LYS A 190 -12.85 -5.10 10.03
N THR A 191 -11.64 -4.69 10.39
CA THR A 191 -10.47 -5.56 10.27
C THR A 191 -10.56 -6.72 11.26
N VAL A 192 -10.22 -7.91 10.79
CA VAL A 192 -10.07 -9.12 11.61
C VAL A 192 -8.62 -9.56 11.53
N PHE A 193 -8.01 -9.80 12.69
CA PHE A 193 -6.70 -10.44 12.79
C PHE A 193 -6.89 -11.94 12.98
N ILE A 194 -6.11 -12.76 12.27
CA ILE A 194 -6.08 -14.21 12.43
C ILE A 194 -4.63 -14.61 12.66
N PHE A 195 -4.35 -15.22 13.81
CA PHE A 195 -3.01 -15.67 14.19
C PHE A 195 -2.95 -17.19 14.25
N LYS A 196 -1.88 -17.77 13.72
CA LYS A 196 -1.42 -19.12 14.02
C LYS A 196 -0.49 -19.05 15.23
N LEU A 197 -0.96 -19.49 16.39
CA LEU A 197 -0.20 -19.43 17.63
C LEU A 197 0.92 -20.48 17.66
N ALA A 198 1.92 -20.25 18.51
CA ALA A 198 3.11 -21.08 18.63
C ALA A 198 2.79 -22.53 19.06
N ASP A 199 1.71 -22.72 19.82
CA ASP A 199 1.22 -24.03 20.26
C ASP A 199 0.47 -24.82 19.17
N GLY A 200 0.33 -24.24 17.97
CA GLY A 200 -0.36 -24.87 16.87
C GLY A 200 -1.81 -24.42 16.68
N THR A 201 -2.40 -23.74 17.65
CA THR A 201 -3.80 -23.30 17.60
C THR A 201 -3.96 -22.02 16.78
N TYR A 202 -5.21 -21.61 16.55
CA TYR A 202 -5.52 -20.36 15.87
C TYR A 202 -6.35 -19.45 16.78
N SER A 203 -6.14 -18.15 16.65
CA SER A 203 -7.00 -17.12 17.23
C SER A 203 -7.47 -16.17 16.14
N ALA A 204 -8.68 -15.62 16.31
CA ALA A 204 -9.18 -14.56 15.48
C ALA A 204 -9.86 -13.49 16.33
N VAL A 205 -9.52 -12.23 16.10
CA VAL A 205 -9.96 -11.09 16.92
C VAL A 205 -10.34 -9.89 16.07
N ASP A 206 -11.32 -9.13 16.55
CA ASP A 206 -11.77 -7.86 15.97
C ASP A 206 -10.70 -6.79 16.20
N SER A 207 -10.53 -5.86 15.24
CA SER A 207 -9.63 -4.73 15.40
C SER A 207 -10.18 -3.64 16.32
N ILE A 208 -11.44 -3.71 16.77
CA ILE A 208 -12.05 -2.59 17.49
C ILE A 208 -11.77 -2.65 18.99
N CYS A 209 -10.98 -1.68 19.46
CA CYS A 209 -10.71 -1.46 20.87
C CYS A 209 -12.01 -1.19 21.65
N PRO A 210 -12.31 -1.95 22.71
CA PRO A 210 -13.57 -1.82 23.45
C PRO A 210 -13.64 -0.54 24.30
N HIS A 211 -12.54 0.21 24.44
CA HIS A 211 -12.55 1.47 25.17
C HIS A 211 -13.31 2.58 24.42
N GLN A 212 -12.83 2.97 23.24
CA GLN A 212 -13.38 4.09 22.45
C GLN A 212 -13.48 3.78 20.96
N GLN A 213 -13.55 2.50 20.60
CA GLN A 213 -13.82 2.02 19.24
C GLN A 213 -12.77 2.43 18.20
N CYS A 214 -11.54 2.74 18.63
CA CYS A 214 -10.40 2.87 17.74
C CYS A 214 -9.99 1.51 17.17
N GLU A 215 -9.54 1.47 15.92
CA GLU A 215 -8.90 0.29 15.38
C GLU A 215 -7.52 0.09 16.01
N VAL A 216 -7.25 -1.12 16.48
CA VAL A 216 -5.94 -1.57 16.97
C VAL A 216 -5.12 -2.12 15.80
N GLY A 217 -3.80 -1.95 15.88
CA GLY A 217 -2.83 -2.61 15.01
C GLY A 217 -2.13 -3.72 15.76
N PHE A 218 -1.53 -4.68 15.06
CA PHE A 218 -0.54 -5.57 15.70
C PHE A 218 0.78 -4.81 15.83
N GLU A 219 1.53 -5.02 16.89
CA GLU A 219 2.85 -4.43 17.10
C GLU A 219 3.81 -5.57 17.40
N ALA A 220 4.60 -5.91 16.40
CA ALA A 220 5.49 -7.05 16.42
C ALA A 220 6.59 -6.96 17.47
N SER A 221 7.08 -5.75 17.75
CA SER A 221 8.10 -5.55 18.77
C SER A 221 7.59 -5.85 20.18
N LEU A 222 6.27 -5.81 20.37
CA LEU A 222 5.59 -6.12 21.62
C LEU A 222 4.92 -7.51 21.60
N ASP A 223 4.77 -8.12 20.42
CA ASP A 223 3.93 -9.30 20.20
C ASP A 223 2.48 -9.13 20.69
N GLU A 224 1.95 -7.89 20.58
CA GLU A 224 0.64 -7.48 21.09
C GLU A 224 -0.14 -6.65 20.07
N LEU A 225 -1.46 -6.57 20.23
CA LEU A 225 -2.33 -5.64 19.53
C LEU A 225 -2.36 -4.31 20.31
N LEU A 226 -1.97 -3.22 19.68
CA LEU A 226 -1.87 -1.89 20.27
C LEU A 226 -2.95 -0.96 19.72
N CYS A 227 -3.71 -0.35 20.62
CA CYS A 227 -4.64 0.73 20.30
C CYS A 227 -3.88 2.07 20.23
N PRO A 228 -3.81 2.74 19.06
CA PRO A 228 -3.04 3.97 18.89
C PRO A 228 -3.62 5.19 19.62
N CYS A 229 -4.90 5.14 20.01
CA CYS A 229 -5.56 6.29 20.64
C CYS A 229 -5.05 6.58 22.07
N HIS A 230 -4.92 5.54 22.91
CA HIS A 230 -4.59 5.69 24.33
C HIS A 230 -3.69 4.55 24.84
N ALA A 231 -3.04 3.83 23.92
CA ALA A 231 -2.10 2.75 24.20
C ALA A 231 -2.65 1.55 24.99
N SER A 232 -3.96 1.26 24.88
CA SER A 232 -4.45 -0.05 25.37
C SER A 232 -3.79 -1.17 24.57
N THR A 233 -3.31 -2.20 25.25
CA THR A 233 -2.71 -3.37 24.60
C THR A 233 -3.51 -4.63 24.88
N PHE A 234 -3.47 -5.55 23.92
CA PHE A 234 -4.16 -6.82 23.97
C PHE A 234 -3.24 -7.92 23.44
N THR A 235 -3.36 -9.12 23.98
CA THR A 235 -2.67 -10.28 23.42
C THR A 235 -3.19 -10.63 22.02
N LYS A 236 -2.49 -11.50 21.28
CA LYS A 236 -2.99 -12.10 20.03
C LYS A 236 -4.31 -12.86 20.18
N THR A 237 -4.66 -13.29 21.40
CA THR A 237 -5.96 -13.90 21.71
C THR A 237 -7.05 -12.91 22.10
N GLY A 238 -6.73 -11.61 22.11
CA GLY A 238 -7.65 -10.52 22.41
C GLY A 238 -7.72 -10.12 23.88
N THR A 239 -6.95 -10.75 24.77
CA THR A 239 -6.99 -10.46 26.20
C THR A 239 -6.34 -9.12 26.49
N VAL A 240 -7.02 -8.24 27.22
CA VAL A 240 -6.46 -6.92 27.58
C VAL A 240 -5.29 -7.09 28.55
N THR A 241 -4.15 -6.46 28.23
CA THR A 241 -2.94 -6.48 29.05
C THR A 241 -2.60 -5.08 29.59
N GLN A 242 -2.99 -4.02 28.88
CA GLN A 242 -2.84 -2.64 29.34
C GLN A 242 -4.09 -1.79 29.04
N GLY A 243 -4.50 -0.98 30.02
CA GLY A 243 -5.61 -0.05 29.90
C GLY A 243 -5.30 1.18 29.03
N PRO A 244 -6.26 2.09 28.80
CA PRO A 244 -7.53 2.27 29.53
C PRO A 244 -8.65 1.27 29.22
N ALA A 245 -8.55 0.42 28.19
CA ALA A 245 -9.51 -0.66 28.01
C ALA A 245 -9.58 -1.57 29.26
N THR A 246 -10.80 -1.92 29.67
CA THR A 246 -11.03 -2.80 30.83
C THR A 246 -11.68 -4.12 30.44
N SER A 247 -11.81 -4.39 29.14
CA SER A 247 -12.37 -5.61 28.59
C SER A 247 -11.56 -6.05 27.38
N ASP A 248 -11.66 -7.33 27.06
CA ASP A 248 -10.99 -7.96 25.93
C ASP A 248 -11.54 -7.49 24.58
N LEU A 249 -10.74 -7.66 23.52
CA LEU A 249 -11.22 -7.55 22.15
C LEU A 249 -12.29 -8.62 21.88
N LYS A 250 -13.24 -8.29 21.00
CA LYS A 250 -14.17 -9.30 20.48
C LYS A 250 -13.38 -10.39 19.76
N THR A 251 -13.61 -11.64 20.15
CA THR A 251 -12.98 -12.81 19.53
C THR A 251 -13.96 -13.54 18.62
N PHE A 252 -13.43 -14.33 17.70
CA PHE A 252 -14.20 -15.16 16.78
C PHE A 252 -13.76 -16.62 16.90
N THR A 253 -14.72 -17.53 16.71
CA THR A 253 -14.41 -18.97 16.69
C THR A 253 -13.67 -19.31 15.41
N VAL A 254 -12.55 -20.02 15.54
CA VAL A 254 -11.73 -20.48 14.43
C VAL A 254 -11.79 -22.00 14.30
N ALA A 255 -12.13 -22.48 13.12
CA ALA A 255 -12.14 -23.90 12.77
C ALA A 255 -11.06 -24.17 11.70
N PRO A 256 -9.93 -24.79 12.06
CA PRO A 256 -8.89 -25.16 11.08
C PRO A 256 -9.32 -26.38 10.27
N GLY A 257 -9.03 -26.36 8.98
CA GLY A 257 -9.19 -27.48 8.04
C GLY A 257 -7.85 -27.90 7.41
N ALA A 258 -7.91 -28.86 6.48
CA ALA A 258 -6.70 -29.37 5.81
C ALA A 258 -6.07 -28.37 4.82
N SER A 259 -6.87 -27.49 4.22
CA SER A 259 -6.45 -26.55 3.19
C SER A 259 -6.88 -25.10 3.45
N GLU A 260 -7.51 -24.84 4.59
CA GLU A 260 -8.10 -23.55 4.93
C GLU A 260 -8.31 -23.39 6.44
N VAL A 261 -8.60 -22.16 6.83
CA VAL A 261 -9.10 -21.80 8.16
C VAL A 261 -10.44 -21.08 7.98
N VAL A 262 -11.45 -21.48 8.76
CA VAL A 262 -12.77 -20.85 8.74
C VAL A 262 -13.00 -20.11 10.04
N VAL A 263 -13.27 -18.81 9.94
CA VAL A 263 -13.60 -17.94 11.07
C VAL A 263 -15.11 -17.70 11.08
N THR A 264 -15.77 -17.93 12.22
CA THR A 264 -17.20 -17.67 12.38
C THR A 264 -17.41 -16.23 12.85
N ILE A 265 -18.05 -15.43 12.00
CA ILE A 265 -18.32 -14.02 12.23
C ILE A 265 -19.85 -13.84 12.34
N PRO A 266 -20.38 -13.50 13.53
CA PRO A 266 -21.81 -13.32 13.76
C PRO A 266 -22.34 -11.99 13.21
#